data_AF-A0AAV9NYS4-F1
#
_entry.id   AF-A0AAV9NYS4-F1
#
_cell.length_a   1.000
_cell.length_b   1.000
_cell.length_c   1.000
_cell.angle_alpha   90.00
_cell.angle_beta   90.00
_cell.angle_gamma   90.00
#
_symmetry.space_group_name_H-M   'P 1'
#
loop_
_entity.id
_entity.type
_entity.pdbx_description
1 polymer ?
#
loop_
_entity_poly.entity_id
_entity_poly.type
_entity_poly.pdbx_seq_one_letter_code
_entity_poly.pdbx_strand_id
1 'polypeptide(L)'
;MAAATAGEGGRSAKRTKLDFVDTITVLVGANEARFMLHKNVVCATSDFFRAACDGNWKEATDKVIRVPEAEPSVFQFYLAWLYTDRIDLDQNFAIKGQYDAVELSQTYLSLLNAYIFGDIIQDVAFRNALIDKMLVLSKQTDKWPHPREAAKLCQSVSIGSKMVRLLADGYACTFSAETFSRELPNLPAELIKLIAALSNEERYMSNAERRPLGRLKGFYHEAAKQGRASSTNTTEGQSVQIRTTAGGT
;
A
#
# COMPACT_ATOMS: atom_id res chain seq x y z
N MET A 1 -29.81 11.88 28.03
CA MET A 1 -28.38 12.25 28.01
C MET A 1 -27.79 11.82 26.69
N ALA A 2 -27.39 12.78 25.87
CA ALA A 2 -26.72 12.56 24.59
C ALA A 2 -25.28 12.12 24.84
N ALA A 3 -24.86 10.99 24.27
CA ALA A 3 -23.46 10.57 24.26
C ALA A 3 -22.84 10.95 22.91
N ALA A 4 -21.77 11.73 23.00
CA ALA A 4 -21.05 12.32 21.90
C ALA A 4 -20.26 11.29 21.06
N THR A 5 -20.21 11.62 19.78
CA THR A 5 -19.40 11.13 18.66
C THR A 5 -17.98 10.66 18.99
N ALA A 6 -17.58 9.50 18.46
CA ALA A 6 -16.18 9.20 18.14
C ALA A 6 -16.00 9.35 16.62
N GLY A 7 -15.35 10.45 16.23
CA GLY A 7 -15.10 10.80 14.84
C GLY A 7 -14.23 9.77 14.13
N GLU A 8 -14.62 9.45 12.91
CA GLU A 8 -13.81 8.76 11.92
C GLU A 8 -12.52 9.57 11.71
N GLY A 9 -11.40 9.06 12.23
CA GLY A 9 -10.07 9.58 11.96
C GLY A 9 -9.62 9.23 10.54
N GLY A 10 -10.33 9.76 9.53
CA GLY A 10 -9.90 9.78 8.15
C GLY A 10 -8.68 10.68 8.01
N ARG A 11 -7.64 10.20 7.34
CA ARG A 11 -6.44 10.99 7.05
C ARG A 11 -6.87 12.14 6.13
N SER A 12 -6.64 13.39 6.52
CA SER A 12 -6.69 14.51 5.56
C SER A 12 -5.40 14.45 4.72
N ALA A 13 -5.36 13.56 3.73
CA ALA A 13 -4.45 13.75 2.62
C ALA A 13 -4.83 15.10 1.99
N LYS A 14 -3.89 16.05 1.93
CA LYS A 14 -4.09 17.29 1.19
C LYS A 14 -4.56 16.88 -0.21
N ARG A 15 -5.83 17.12 -0.53
CA ARG A 15 -6.43 16.73 -1.80
C ARG A 15 -5.57 17.33 -2.90
N THR A 16 -4.73 16.53 -3.54
CA THR A 16 -3.82 17.02 -4.58
C THR A 16 -4.68 17.64 -5.66
N LYS A 17 -4.47 18.93 -5.94
CA LYS A 17 -5.22 19.64 -6.98
C LYS A 17 -5.02 18.87 -8.28
N LEU A 18 -6.11 18.39 -8.90
CA LEU A 18 -6.03 17.68 -10.17
C LEU A 18 -5.51 18.63 -11.25
N ASP A 19 -4.41 18.27 -11.90
CA ASP A 19 -3.85 19.01 -13.02
C ASP A 19 -4.13 18.25 -14.32
N PHE A 20 -5.24 18.60 -14.96
CA PHE A 20 -5.71 17.96 -16.19
C PHE A 20 -4.83 18.24 -17.42
N VAL A 21 -3.86 19.16 -17.31
CA VAL A 21 -2.90 19.42 -18.39
C VAL A 21 -1.79 18.38 -18.38
N ASP A 22 -1.32 17.98 -17.20
CA ASP A 22 -0.20 17.05 -17.05
C ASP A 22 -0.66 15.63 -16.72
N THR A 23 -0.95 14.87 -17.78
CA THR A 23 -1.36 13.47 -17.71
C THR A 23 -0.26 12.53 -18.22
N ILE A 24 -0.27 11.31 -17.70
CA ILE A 24 0.55 10.20 -18.16
C ILE A 24 -0.32 9.05 -18.64
N THR A 25 0.23 8.24 -19.54
CA THR A 25 -0.35 6.97 -19.96
C THR A 25 0.36 5.82 -19.25
N VAL A 26 -0.40 4.88 -18.68
CA VAL A 26 0.13 3.64 -18.13
C VAL A 26 -0.42 2.45 -18.92
N LEU A 27 0.48 1.60 -19.38
CA LEU A 27 0.17 0.36 -20.11
C LEU A 27 0.35 -0.82 -19.16
N VAL A 28 -0.72 -1.57 -18.91
CA VAL A 28 -0.79 -2.57 -17.85
C VAL A 28 -1.01 -3.96 -18.42
N GLY A 29 -0.24 -4.93 -17.91
CA GLY A 29 -0.35 -6.35 -18.26
C GLY A 29 0.12 -6.68 -19.68
N ALA A 30 0.04 -7.97 -20.02
CA ALA A 30 0.56 -8.49 -21.29
C ALA A 30 -0.10 -7.89 -22.55
N ASN A 31 -1.35 -7.46 -22.44
CA ASN A 31 -2.11 -6.85 -23.53
C ASN A 31 -2.00 -5.32 -23.55
N GLU A 32 -1.16 -4.73 -22.69
CA GLU A 32 -0.91 -3.29 -22.62
C GLU A 32 -2.21 -2.47 -22.47
N ALA A 33 -3.09 -2.90 -21.56
CA ALA A 33 -4.32 -2.18 -21.27
C ALA A 33 -3.99 -0.73 -20.89
N ARG A 34 -4.59 0.21 -21.59
CA ARG A 34 -4.19 1.62 -21.54
C ARG A 34 -5.03 2.40 -20.54
N PHE A 35 -4.35 3.03 -19.58
CA PHE A 35 -4.95 3.92 -18.58
C PHE A 35 -4.33 5.31 -18.68
N MET A 36 -5.13 6.36 -18.47
CA MET A 36 -4.65 7.74 -18.42
C MET A 36 -4.97 8.35 -17.06
N LEU A 37 -4.00 9.01 -16.44
CA LEU A 37 -4.13 9.58 -15.10
C LEU A 37 -3.26 10.82 -14.93
N HIS A 38 -3.58 11.62 -13.91
CA HIS A 38 -2.85 12.84 -13.59
C HIS A 38 -1.48 12.51 -12.98
N LYS A 39 -0.40 13.05 -13.58
CA LYS A 39 0.98 12.81 -13.14
C LYS A 39 1.15 13.17 -11.67
N ASN A 40 0.66 14.35 -11.29
CA ASN A 40 0.83 14.89 -9.94
C ASN A 40 0.13 14.07 -8.85
N VAL A 41 -0.97 13.37 -9.17
CA VAL A 41 -1.70 12.53 -8.22
C VAL A 41 -0.88 11.28 -7.91
N VAL A 42 -0.46 10.54 -8.93
CA VAL A 42 0.23 9.26 -8.74
C VAL A 42 1.67 9.44 -8.22
N CYS A 43 2.36 10.49 -8.68
CA CYS A 43 3.72 10.79 -8.20
C CYS A 43 3.74 11.32 -6.76
N ALA A 44 2.59 11.75 -6.21
CA ALA A 44 2.54 12.22 -4.83
C ALA A 44 2.79 11.08 -3.84
N THR A 45 2.33 9.87 -4.14
CA THR A 45 2.34 8.71 -3.23
C THR A 45 3.26 7.58 -3.66
N SER A 46 3.47 7.39 -4.97
CA SER A 46 4.31 6.32 -5.51
C SER A 46 5.70 6.81 -5.91
N ASP A 47 6.73 6.24 -5.28
CA ASP A 47 8.12 6.53 -5.64
C ASP A 47 8.50 5.93 -7.01
N PHE A 48 7.87 4.83 -7.41
CA PHE A 48 8.02 4.25 -8.76
C PHE A 48 7.57 5.24 -9.83
N PHE A 49 6.35 5.76 -9.72
CA PHE A 49 5.82 6.71 -10.71
C PHE A 49 6.58 8.03 -10.68
N ARG A 50 6.96 8.53 -9.49
CA ARG A 50 7.81 9.72 -9.36
C ARG A 50 9.13 9.55 -10.11
N ALA A 51 9.83 8.43 -9.89
CA ALA A 51 11.10 8.16 -10.57
C ALA A 51 10.93 7.99 -12.09
N ALA A 52 9.87 7.31 -12.52
CA ALA A 52 9.58 7.11 -13.94
C ALA A 52 9.22 8.43 -14.66
N CYS A 53 8.53 9.35 -13.98
CA CYS A 53 8.10 10.62 -14.56
C CYS A 53 9.11 11.77 -14.47
N ASP A 54 10.06 11.71 -13.53
CA ASP A 54 11.04 12.79 -13.29
C ASP A 54 12.47 12.42 -13.74
N GLY A 55 12.69 11.17 -14.19
CA GLY A 55 13.98 10.74 -14.70
C GLY A 55 14.28 11.20 -16.13
N ASN A 56 15.53 11.04 -16.58
CA ASN A 56 15.95 11.29 -17.97
C ASN A 56 15.65 10.10 -18.91
N TRP A 57 14.70 9.25 -18.56
CA TRP A 57 14.40 8.04 -19.30
C TRP A 57 13.35 8.30 -20.39
N LYS A 58 13.20 7.34 -21.30
CA LYS A 58 12.29 7.46 -22.45
C LYS A 58 10.84 7.70 -22.00
N GLU A 59 10.46 7.09 -20.88
CA GLU A 59 9.17 7.17 -20.23
C GLU A 59 8.79 8.61 -19.80
N ALA A 60 9.77 9.39 -19.33
CA ALA A 60 9.54 10.79 -18.95
C ALA A 60 9.29 11.68 -20.19
N THR A 61 9.89 11.31 -21.33
CA THR A 61 9.73 12.05 -22.60
C THR A 61 8.44 11.63 -23.31
N ASP A 62 8.18 10.33 -23.39
CA ASP A 62 7.02 9.76 -24.09
C ASP A 62 5.73 9.85 -23.25
N LYS A 63 5.86 10.15 -21.94
CA LYS A 63 4.76 10.13 -20.94
C LYS A 63 4.00 8.79 -20.92
N VAL A 64 4.69 7.71 -21.25
CA VAL A 64 4.16 6.34 -21.26
C VAL A 64 4.97 5.48 -20.31
N ILE A 65 4.30 4.87 -19.33
CA ILE A 65 4.91 3.96 -18.36
C ILE A 65 4.31 2.56 -18.56
N ARG A 66 5.14 1.53 -18.56
CA ARG A 66 4.72 0.14 -18.74
C ARG A 66 4.83 -0.60 -17.41
N VAL A 67 3.79 -1.35 -17.06
CA VAL A 67 3.73 -2.19 -15.85
C VAL A 67 3.22 -3.58 -16.24
N PRO A 68 4.06 -4.42 -16.88
CA PRO A 68 3.65 -5.71 -17.43
C PRO A 68 3.31 -6.74 -16.35
N GLU A 69 3.83 -6.58 -15.12
CA GLU A 69 3.62 -7.50 -14.00
C GLU A 69 2.24 -7.35 -13.35
N ALA A 70 1.51 -6.29 -13.67
CA ALA A 70 0.25 -5.97 -13.04
C ALA A 70 -0.96 -6.43 -13.87
N GLU A 71 -1.97 -6.91 -13.19
CA GLU A 71 -3.27 -7.20 -13.79
C GLU A 71 -4.09 -5.91 -13.96
N PRO A 72 -4.74 -5.67 -15.12
CA PRO A 72 -5.54 -4.47 -15.35
C PRO A 72 -6.62 -4.22 -14.30
N SER A 73 -7.22 -5.29 -13.75
CA SER A 73 -8.22 -5.20 -12.69
C SER A 73 -7.64 -4.68 -11.37
N VAL A 74 -6.43 -5.10 -11.01
CA VAL A 74 -5.71 -4.62 -9.82
C VAL A 74 -5.30 -3.15 -10.00
N PHE A 75 -4.87 -2.78 -11.20
CA PHE A 75 -4.56 -1.39 -11.51
C PHE A 75 -5.81 -0.49 -11.43
N GLN A 76 -6.94 -0.93 -11.99
CA GLN A 76 -8.21 -0.20 -11.90
C GLN A 76 -8.64 0.00 -10.43
N PHE A 77 -8.46 -1.02 -9.59
CA PHE A 77 -8.72 -0.93 -8.15
C PHE A 77 -7.78 0.07 -7.46
N TYR A 78 -6.49 0.05 -7.77
CA TYR A 78 -5.53 1.05 -7.29
C TYR A 78 -5.93 2.47 -7.70
N LEU A 79 -6.37 2.69 -8.95
CA LEU A 79 -6.87 4.00 -9.40
C LEU A 79 -8.10 4.44 -8.60
N ALA A 80 -9.05 3.53 -8.35
CA ALA A 80 -10.22 3.85 -7.54
C ALA A 80 -9.80 4.35 -6.15
N TRP A 81 -8.88 3.66 -5.49
CA TRP A 81 -8.31 4.13 -4.22
C TRP A 81 -7.57 5.46 -4.37
N LEU A 82 -6.70 5.60 -5.37
CA LEU A 82 -5.86 6.78 -5.56
C LEU A 82 -6.67 8.08 -5.70
N TYR A 83 -7.86 8.00 -6.32
CA TYR A 83 -8.73 9.17 -6.52
C TYR A 83 -9.77 9.38 -5.42
N THR A 84 -10.10 8.36 -4.63
CA THR A 84 -11.18 8.42 -3.62
C THR A 84 -10.68 8.34 -2.17
N ASP A 85 -9.44 7.89 -1.98
CA ASP A 85 -8.85 7.48 -0.69
C ASP A 85 -9.65 6.38 0.02
N ARG A 86 -10.36 5.53 -0.75
CA ARG A 86 -11.19 4.44 -0.21
C ARG A 86 -10.79 3.10 -0.80
N ILE A 87 -10.67 2.12 0.09
CA ILE A 87 -10.52 0.71 -0.28
C ILE A 87 -11.92 0.09 -0.40
N ASP A 88 -12.51 0.30 -1.57
CA ASP A 88 -13.83 -0.20 -1.93
C ASP A 88 -13.67 -1.47 -2.77
N LEU A 89 -13.77 -2.62 -2.11
CA LEU A 89 -13.83 -3.94 -2.75
C LEU A 89 -15.26 -4.27 -3.22
N ASP A 90 -16.18 -3.35 -2.98
CA ASP A 90 -17.63 -3.55 -3.00
C ASP A 90 -18.26 -3.39 -4.39
N GLN A 91 -17.48 -3.21 -5.46
CA GLN A 91 -18.04 -3.07 -6.81
C GLN A 91 -18.83 -4.30 -7.28
N ASN A 92 -18.77 -5.44 -6.57
CA ASN A 92 -19.62 -6.60 -6.84
C ASN A 92 -20.40 -7.22 -5.65
N PHE A 93 -20.18 -6.88 -4.37
CA PHE A 93 -20.72 -7.72 -3.26
C PHE A 93 -21.19 -6.99 -1.99
N ALA A 94 -21.61 -5.73 -2.09
CA ALA A 94 -22.22 -5.04 -0.94
C ALA A 94 -23.75 -5.15 -0.94
N ILE A 95 -24.27 -6.30 -0.50
CA ILE A 95 -25.58 -6.34 0.17
C ILE A 95 -25.35 -6.92 1.58
N LYS A 96 -25.26 -6.02 2.56
CA LYS A 96 -25.43 -6.26 4.02
C LYS A 96 -24.30 -6.91 4.83
N GLY A 97 -23.03 -6.78 4.45
CA GLY A 97 -21.92 -7.13 5.36
C GLY A 97 -21.92 -8.59 5.84
N GLN A 98 -22.58 -9.47 5.08
CA GLN A 98 -22.51 -10.90 5.20
C GLN A 98 -21.71 -11.38 3.99
N TYR A 99 -20.49 -11.85 4.25
CA TYR A 99 -19.71 -12.54 3.23
C TYR A 99 -19.98 -14.03 3.37
N ASP A 100 -20.29 -14.70 2.27
CA ASP A 100 -20.11 -16.14 2.27
C ASP A 100 -18.61 -16.51 2.28
N ALA A 101 -18.30 -17.80 2.43
CA ALA A 101 -16.91 -18.24 2.53
C ALA A 101 -16.09 -17.98 1.24
N VAL A 102 -16.75 -18.04 0.08
CA VAL A 102 -16.12 -17.86 -1.23
C VAL A 102 -15.85 -16.38 -1.48
N GLU A 103 -16.83 -15.53 -1.23
CA GLU A 103 -16.72 -14.07 -1.35
C GLU A 103 -15.63 -13.52 -0.43
N LEU A 104 -15.55 -14.02 0.81
CA LEU A 104 -14.53 -13.59 1.76
C LEU A 104 -13.12 -13.99 1.31
N SER A 105 -12.93 -15.23 0.82
CA SER A 105 -11.65 -15.68 0.27
C SER A 105 -11.25 -14.84 -0.95
N GLN A 106 -12.19 -14.57 -1.86
CA GLN A 106 -11.91 -13.72 -3.02
C GLN A 106 -11.54 -12.28 -2.62
N THR A 107 -12.18 -11.75 -1.57
CA THR A 107 -11.89 -10.43 -1.01
C THR A 107 -10.47 -10.38 -0.44
N TYR A 108 -10.08 -11.40 0.35
CA TYR A 108 -8.73 -11.51 0.89
C TYR A 108 -7.68 -11.67 -0.21
N LEU A 109 -7.92 -12.53 -1.20
CA LEU A 109 -7.03 -12.70 -2.34
C LEU A 109 -6.83 -11.38 -3.10
N SER A 110 -7.90 -10.61 -3.32
CA SER A 110 -7.85 -9.31 -3.97
C SER A 110 -7.01 -8.31 -3.18
N LEU A 111 -7.16 -8.27 -1.85
CA LEU A 111 -6.34 -7.42 -0.97
C LEU A 111 -4.85 -7.79 -1.02
N LEU A 112 -4.53 -9.08 -0.99
CA LEU A 112 -3.15 -9.54 -1.03
C LEU A 112 -2.50 -9.26 -2.39
N ASN A 113 -3.21 -9.51 -3.50
CA ASN A 113 -2.72 -9.16 -4.83
C ASN A 113 -2.51 -7.65 -4.98
N ALA A 114 -3.41 -6.83 -4.44
CA ALA A 114 -3.25 -5.38 -4.41
C ALA A 114 -2.06 -4.93 -3.55
N TYR A 115 -1.77 -5.61 -2.44
CA TYR A 115 -0.61 -5.29 -1.61
C TYR A 115 0.70 -5.60 -2.34
N ILE A 116 0.78 -6.75 -3.02
CA ILE A 116 1.91 -7.09 -3.90
C ILE A 116 2.10 -6.02 -4.96
N PHE A 117 1.01 -5.59 -5.61
CA PHE A 117 1.06 -4.52 -6.59
C PHE A 117 1.56 -3.20 -5.97
N GLY A 118 1.07 -2.82 -4.79
CA GLY A 118 1.55 -1.66 -4.05
C GLY A 118 3.03 -1.72 -3.68
N ASP A 119 3.59 -2.92 -3.50
CA ASP A 119 5.03 -3.14 -3.30
C ASP A 119 5.82 -2.84 -4.58
N ILE A 120 5.34 -3.37 -5.72
CA ILE A 120 5.93 -3.14 -7.06
C ILE A 120 5.98 -1.65 -7.38
N ILE A 121 4.87 -0.94 -7.21
CA ILE A 121 4.80 0.51 -7.48
C ILE A 121 5.30 1.36 -6.31
N GLN A 122 5.84 0.76 -5.26
CA GLN A 122 6.41 1.46 -4.10
C GLN A 122 5.46 2.52 -3.51
N ASP A 123 4.16 2.23 -3.44
CA ASP A 123 3.18 3.11 -2.81
C ASP A 123 2.92 2.64 -1.38
N VAL A 124 3.63 3.27 -0.43
CA VAL A 124 3.51 3.00 1.01
C VAL A 124 2.12 3.36 1.53
N ALA A 125 1.52 4.44 1.02
CA ALA A 125 0.21 4.88 1.48
C ALA A 125 -0.86 3.85 1.10
N PHE A 126 -0.79 3.33 -0.12
CA PHE A 126 -1.68 2.28 -0.60
C PHE A 126 -1.53 0.99 0.21
N ARG A 127 -0.29 0.53 0.41
CA ARG A 127 0.00 -0.67 1.22
C ARG A 127 -0.53 -0.56 2.65
N ASN A 128 -0.39 0.61 3.28
CA ASN A 128 -0.95 0.87 4.61
C ASN A 128 -2.50 0.89 4.61
N ALA A 129 -3.13 1.44 3.57
CA ALA A 129 -4.59 1.44 3.44
C ALA A 129 -5.16 0.02 3.30
N LEU A 130 -4.45 -0.87 2.59
CA LEU A 130 -4.82 -2.29 2.46
C LEU A 130 -4.68 -3.04 3.79
N ILE A 131 -3.66 -2.72 4.59
CA ILE A 131 -3.49 -3.24 5.96
C ILE A 131 -4.65 -2.81 6.85
N ASP A 132 -5.06 -1.54 6.79
CA ASP A 132 -6.22 -1.05 7.53
C ASP A 132 -7.50 -1.80 7.11
N LYS A 133 -7.71 -2.04 5.82
CA LYS A 133 -8.87 -2.82 5.33
C LYS A 133 -8.83 -4.28 5.80
N MET A 134 -7.67 -4.92 5.77
CA MET A 134 -7.46 -6.29 6.26
C MET A 134 -7.85 -6.41 7.75
N LEU A 135 -7.41 -5.46 8.58
CA LEU A 135 -7.77 -5.40 10.00
C LEU A 135 -9.26 -5.20 10.22
N VAL A 136 -9.90 -4.31 9.46
CA VAL A 136 -11.36 -4.10 9.53
C VAL A 136 -12.13 -5.38 9.18
N LEU A 137 -11.75 -6.05 8.08
CA LEU A 137 -12.39 -7.30 7.68
C LEU A 137 -12.18 -8.42 8.70
N SER A 138 -10.97 -8.56 9.23
CA SER A 138 -10.68 -9.55 10.28
C SER A 138 -11.50 -9.27 11.54
N LYS A 139 -11.66 -8.01 11.94
CA LYS A 139 -12.53 -7.63 13.07
C LYS A 139 -14.00 -7.99 12.84
N GLN A 140 -14.49 -7.88 11.61
CA GLN A 140 -15.88 -8.18 11.26
C GLN A 140 -16.16 -9.68 11.14
N THR A 141 -15.18 -10.45 10.67
CA THR A 141 -15.36 -11.85 10.29
C THR A 141 -14.72 -12.85 11.24
N ASP A 142 -13.82 -12.39 12.12
CA ASP A 142 -12.91 -13.22 12.95
C ASP A 142 -12.11 -14.24 12.13
N LYS A 143 -11.86 -13.94 10.85
CA LYS A 143 -11.15 -14.80 9.89
C LYS A 143 -9.92 -14.11 9.34
N TRP A 144 -9.04 -14.92 8.76
CA TRP A 144 -7.81 -14.49 8.09
C TRP A 144 -7.71 -15.14 6.70
N PRO A 145 -6.91 -14.56 5.77
CA PRO A 145 -6.63 -15.19 4.48
C PRO A 145 -6.20 -16.65 4.62
N HIS A 146 -6.53 -17.47 3.63
CA HIS A 146 -6.14 -18.88 3.67
C HIS A 146 -4.60 -19.00 3.54
N PRO A 147 -3.94 -19.96 4.22
CA PRO A 147 -2.48 -20.16 4.13
C PRO A 147 -1.90 -20.20 2.71
N ARG A 148 -2.62 -20.79 1.74
CA ARG A 148 -2.25 -20.78 0.31
C ARG A 148 -2.17 -19.37 -0.30
N GLU A 149 -3.07 -18.48 0.09
CA GLU A 149 -3.07 -17.08 -0.38
C GLU A 149 -1.90 -16.32 0.26
N ALA A 150 -1.64 -16.55 1.56
CA ALA A 150 -0.47 -16.00 2.26
C ALA A 150 0.85 -16.53 1.68
N ALA A 151 0.88 -17.77 1.20
CA ALA A 151 2.06 -18.35 0.55
C ALA A 151 2.42 -17.58 -0.73
N LYS A 152 1.42 -17.21 -1.54
CA LYS A 152 1.63 -16.36 -2.73
C LYS A 152 2.23 -15.01 -2.35
N LEU A 153 1.70 -14.37 -1.30
CA LEU A 153 2.26 -13.11 -0.79
C LEU A 153 3.75 -13.27 -0.42
N CYS A 154 4.10 -14.29 0.36
CA CYS A 154 5.48 -14.49 0.82
C CYS A 154 6.48 -14.80 -0.31
N GLN A 155 6.00 -15.26 -1.47
CA GLN A 155 6.83 -15.45 -2.66
C GLN A 155 7.08 -14.15 -3.43
N SER A 156 6.19 -13.16 -3.28
CA SER A 156 6.21 -11.93 -4.07
C SER A 156 6.75 -10.72 -3.31
N VAL A 157 6.67 -10.70 -1.97
CA VAL A 157 7.18 -9.60 -1.14
C VAL A 157 8.13 -10.09 -0.06
N SER A 158 8.92 -9.18 0.51
CA SER A 158 9.81 -9.50 1.62
C SER A 158 9.06 -10.10 2.82
N ILE A 159 9.63 -11.14 3.42
CA ILE A 159 9.10 -11.76 4.65
C ILE A 159 9.04 -10.76 5.82
N GLY A 160 9.86 -9.70 5.79
CA GLY A 160 9.84 -8.61 6.76
C GLY A 160 8.77 -7.54 6.52
N SER A 161 7.95 -7.68 5.48
CA SER A 161 6.88 -6.72 5.17
C SER A 161 5.80 -6.71 6.25
N LYS A 162 5.11 -5.57 6.38
CA LYS A 162 4.12 -5.39 7.43
C LYS A 162 2.86 -6.24 7.23
N MET A 163 2.48 -6.52 5.97
CA MET A 163 1.38 -7.46 5.68
C MET A 163 1.74 -8.89 6.08
N VAL A 164 2.95 -9.38 5.77
CA VAL A 164 3.38 -10.72 6.20
C VAL A 164 3.40 -10.81 7.73
N ARG A 165 3.91 -9.78 8.40
CA ARG A 165 3.90 -9.70 9.85
C ARG A 165 2.47 -9.74 10.43
N LEU A 166 1.54 -9.00 9.81
CA LEU A 166 0.13 -9.02 10.20
C LEU A 166 -0.49 -10.42 10.10
N LEU A 167 -0.25 -11.13 9.00
CA LEU A 167 -0.76 -12.50 8.82
C LEU A 167 -0.14 -13.47 9.83
N ALA A 168 1.16 -13.34 10.11
CA ALA A 168 1.83 -14.18 11.10
C ALA A 168 1.24 -14.01 12.50
N ASP A 169 1.04 -12.77 12.96
CA ASP A 169 0.39 -12.48 14.24
C ASP A 169 -1.07 -12.99 14.26
N GLY A 170 -1.79 -12.82 13.15
CA GLY A 170 -3.15 -13.34 12.97
C GLY A 170 -3.24 -14.86 13.14
N TYR A 171 -2.39 -15.61 12.43
CA TYR A 171 -2.35 -17.06 12.53
C TYR A 171 -1.88 -17.55 13.90
N ALA A 172 -0.84 -16.93 14.47
CA ALA A 172 -0.35 -17.28 15.81
C ALA A 172 -1.43 -17.14 16.90
N CYS A 173 -2.35 -16.18 16.75
CA CYS A 173 -3.40 -15.94 17.72
C CYS A 173 -4.69 -16.74 17.49
N THR A 174 -4.93 -17.23 16.26
CA THR A 174 -6.22 -17.83 15.87
C THR A 174 -6.13 -19.33 15.56
N PHE A 175 -4.98 -19.83 15.12
CA PHE A 175 -4.85 -21.25 14.83
C PHE A 175 -4.72 -22.04 16.13
N SER A 176 -5.55 -23.08 16.28
CA SER A 176 -5.30 -24.14 17.26
C SER A 176 -4.08 -24.97 16.83
N ALA A 177 -3.51 -25.74 17.76
CA ALA A 177 -2.41 -26.68 17.43
C ALA A 177 -2.81 -27.67 16.32
N GLU A 178 -4.06 -28.12 16.32
CA GLU A 178 -4.61 -29.01 15.29
C GLU A 178 -4.72 -28.30 13.92
N THR A 179 -5.34 -27.11 13.87
CA THR A 179 -5.44 -26.33 12.63
C THR A 179 -4.05 -26.00 12.08
N PHE A 180 -3.13 -25.56 12.93
CA PHE A 180 -1.76 -25.27 12.51
C PHE A 180 -1.09 -26.50 11.90
N SER A 181 -1.17 -27.67 12.57
CA SER A 181 -0.58 -28.91 12.07
C SER A 181 -1.15 -29.35 10.72
N ARG A 182 -2.47 -29.18 10.53
CA ARG A 182 -3.14 -29.48 9.25
C ARG A 182 -2.71 -28.53 8.13
N GLU A 183 -2.50 -27.27 8.44
CA GLU A 183 -2.15 -26.23 7.44
C GLU A 183 -0.65 -26.11 7.17
N LEU A 184 0.22 -26.77 7.94
CA LEU A 184 1.68 -26.77 7.74
C LEU A 184 2.10 -26.98 6.26
N PRO A 185 1.52 -27.92 5.49
CA PRO A 185 1.90 -28.11 4.08
C PRO A 185 1.59 -26.92 3.16
N ASN A 186 0.65 -26.05 3.56
CA ASN A 186 0.25 -24.87 2.79
C ASN A 186 1.02 -23.60 3.19
N LEU A 187 1.82 -23.65 4.26
CA LEU A 187 2.57 -22.49 4.77
C LEU A 187 4.04 -22.51 4.30
N PRO A 188 4.59 -21.37 3.84
CA PRO A 188 6.02 -21.25 3.57
C PRO A 188 6.87 -21.45 4.83
N ALA A 189 8.04 -22.08 4.69
CA ALA A 189 8.95 -22.34 5.81
C ALA A 189 9.33 -21.06 6.58
N GLU A 190 9.56 -19.96 5.89
CA GLU A 190 9.89 -18.67 6.52
C GLU A 190 8.72 -18.09 7.33
N LEU A 191 7.49 -18.26 6.86
CA LEU A 191 6.29 -17.84 7.60
C LEU A 191 6.08 -18.72 8.84
N ILE A 192 6.34 -20.03 8.74
CA ILE A 192 6.31 -20.96 9.88
C ILE A 192 7.31 -20.51 10.95
N LYS A 193 8.56 -20.22 10.55
CA LYS A 193 9.60 -19.73 11.47
C LYS A 193 9.17 -18.43 12.14
N LEU A 194 8.57 -17.50 11.39
CA LEU A 194 8.08 -16.23 11.93
C LEU A 194 6.95 -16.46 12.96
N ILE A 195 5.96 -17.30 12.65
CA ILE A 195 4.87 -17.65 13.59
C ILE A 195 5.42 -18.31 14.85
N ALA A 196 6.39 -19.22 14.72
CA ALA A 196 7.00 -19.92 15.84
C ALA A 196 7.82 -18.99 16.74
N ALA A 197 8.66 -18.13 16.13
CA ALA A 197 9.43 -17.11 16.85
C ALA A 197 8.49 -16.20 17.66
N LEU A 198 7.41 -15.75 17.02
CA LEU A 198 6.39 -14.91 17.64
C LEU A 198 5.70 -15.54 18.82
N SER A 199 5.26 -16.78 18.63
CA SER A 199 4.58 -17.54 19.67
C SER A 199 5.47 -17.75 20.89
N ASN A 200 6.79 -17.84 20.69
CA ASN A 200 7.77 -17.97 21.77
C ASN A 200 8.12 -16.64 22.45
N GLU A 201 8.41 -15.59 21.66
CA GLU A 201 8.77 -14.26 22.17
C GLU A 201 7.64 -13.65 23.02
N GLU A 202 6.40 -13.82 22.57
CA GLU A 202 5.25 -13.18 23.20
C GLU A 202 4.51 -14.10 24.17
N ARG A 203 5.06 -15.30 24.48
CA ARG A 203 4.38 -16.38 25.25
C ARG A 203 3.86 -16.00 26.64
N TYR A 204 4.31 -14.86 27.18
CA TYR A 204 3.86 -14.32 28.47
C TYR A 204 2.72 -13.30 28.37
N MET A 205 2.47 -12.76 27.17
CA MET A 205 1.39 -11.78 26.94
C MET A 205 0.01 -12.46 26.96
N SER A 206 -1.07 -11.72 27.17
CA SER A 206 -2.41 -12.26 26.98
C SER A 206 -2.75 -12.41 25.49
N ASN A 207 -3.71 -13.27 25.14
CA ASN A 207 -4.19 -13.39 23.75
C ASN A 207 -4.71 -12.05 23.20
N ALA A 208 -5.38 -11.25 24.05
CA ALA A 208 -5.88 -9.93 23.67
C ALA A 208 -4.76 -8.96 23.25
N GLU A 209 -3.60 -9.01 23.90
CA GLU A 209 -2.45 -8.14 23.58
C GLU A 209 -1.67 -8.60 22.34
N ARG A 210 -1.62 -9.92 22.09
CA ARG A 210 -0.92 -10.48 20.92
C ARG A 210 -1.70 -10.29 19.63
N ARG A 211 -3.03 -10.35 19.69
CA ARG A 211 -3.93 -10.23 18.53
C ARG A 211 -3.63 -8.95 17.75
N PRO A 212 -3.63 -8.99 16.41
CA PRO A 212 -3.46 -7.78 15.61
C PRO A 212 -4.40 -6.64 15.98
N LEU A 213 -5.65 -6.96 16.34
CA LEU A 213 -6.66 -5.98 16.75
C LEU A 213 -6.40 -5.34 18.12
N GLY A 214 -5.54 -5.93 18.95
CA GLY A 214 -5.09 -5.35 20.22
C GLY A 214 -3.86 -4.46 20.09
N ARG A 215 -3.22 -4.42 18.92
CA ARG A 215 -2.04 -3.58 18.66
C ARG A 215 -2.46 -2.15 18.33
N LEU A 216 -1.55 -1.19 18.55
CA LEU A 216 -1.74 0.18 18.09
C LEU A 216 -1.85 0.24 16.56
N LYS A 217 -2.71 1.13 16.03
CA LYS A 217 -3.01 1.25 14.59
C LYS A 217 -1.74 1.30 13.71
N GLY A 218 -0.72 2.04 14.13
CA GLY A 218 0.52 2.21 13.36
C GLY A 218 1.51 1.03 13.41
N PHE A 219 1.24 -0.02 14.20
CA PHE A 219 2.17 -1.14 14.38
C PHE A 219 2.50 -1.86 13.06
N TYR A 220 1.46 -2.04 12.24
CA TYR A 220 1.55 -2.64 10.91
C TYR A 220 1.71 -1.60 9.80
N HIS A 221 1.95 -0.32 10.12
CA HIS A 221 2.19 0.67 9.07
C HIS A 221 3.67 0.77 8.74
N GLU A 222 3.95 0.89 7.46
CA GLU A 222 5.26 1.27 6.96
C GLU A 222 5.43 2.79 7.10
N ALA A 223 6.62 3.22 7.54
CA ALA A 223 6.95 4.62 7.59
C ALA A 223 7.04 5.16 6.16
N ALA A 224 6.27 6.19 5.84
CA ALA A 224 6.48 6.94 4.60
C ALA A 224 7.89 7.55 4.67
N LYS A 225 8.73 7.28 3.66
CA LYS A 225 9.98 8.01 3.50
C LYS A 225 9.61 9.49 3.40
N GLN A 226 10.03 10.30 4.37
CA GLN A 226 9.89 11.75 4.24
C GLN A 226 10.64 12.14 2.97
N GLY A 227 9.91 12.63 1.97
CA GLY A 227 10.51 13.12 0.74
C GLY A 227 11.62 14.09 1.10
N ARG A 228 12.82 13.87 0.57
CA ARG A 228 13.94 14.79 0.67
C ARG A 228 13.41 16.16 0.26
N ALA A 229 13.29 17.08 1.22
CA ALA A 229 12.95 18.45 0.91
C ALA A 229 13.98 18.93 -0.10
N SER A 230 13.53 19.21 -1.33
CA SER A 230 14.33 19.95 -2.28
C SER A 230 14.59 21.30 -1.63
N SER A 231 15.80 21.46 -1.10
CA SER A 231 16.34 22.76 -0.75
C SER A 231 16.43 23.55 -2.05
N THR A 232 15.37 24.30 -2.36
CA THR A 232 15.47 25.41 -3.29
C THR A 232 16.41 26.41 -2.63
N ASN A 233 17.69 26.35 -2.98
CA ASN A 233 18.57 27.50 -2.81
C ASN A 233 18.00 28.60 -3.69
N THR A 234 17.35 29.56 -3.05
CA THR A 234 16.97 30.83 -3.62
C THR A 234 18.24 31.51 -4.11
N THR A 235 18.41 31.57 -5.41
CA THR A 235 19.41 32.42 -6.07
C THR A 235 19.02 33.87 -5.78
N GLU A 236 19.56 34.47 -4.73
CA GLU A 236 19.58 35.92 -4.61
C GLU A 236 20.50 36.47 -5.70
N GLY A 237 19.89 37.14 -6.67
CA GLY A 237 20.59 37.91 -7.68
C GLY A 237 21.35 39.06 -7.04
N GLN A 238 22.68 38.95 -7.02
CA GLN A 238 23.54 40.13 -6.92
C GLN A 238 23.84 40.63 -8.32
N SER A 239 23.21 41.76 -8.64
CA SER A 239 23.46 42.62 -9.78
C SER A 239 24.91 43.12 -9.74
N VAL A 240 25.78 42.57 -10.57
CA VAL A 240 27.11 43.15 -10.81
C VAL A 240 26.95 44.25 -11.87
N GLN A 241 26.93 45.51 -11.43
CA GLN A 241 27.05 46.66 -12.32
C GLN A 241 28.48 46.74 -12.85
N ILE A 242 28.61 46.58 -14.17
CA ILE A 242 29.81 46.88 -14.95
C ILE A 242 30.03 48.40 -14.91
N ARG A 243 31.09 48.87 -14.24
CA ARG A 243 31.59 50.24 -14.41
C ARG A 243 32.64 50.25 -15.50
N THR A 244 32.23 50.72 -16.66
CA THR A 244 33.07 51.26 -17.73
C THR A 244 33.68 52.57 -17.24
N THR A 245 35.01 52.70 -17.25
CA THR A 245 35.68 54.01 -17.31
C THR A 245 36.64 54.01 -18.48
N ALA A 246 36.27 54.78 -19.49
CA ALA A 246 37.11 55.21 -20.60
C ALA A 246 37.89 56.48 -20.20
N GLY A 247 39.04 56.69 -20.86
CA GLY A 247 39.84 57.93 -20.87
C GLY A 247 41.06 57.84 -19.94
N GLY A 248 42.31 57.92 -20.39
CA GLY A 248 42.85 58.54 -21.59
C GLY A 248 43.60 59.80 -21.21
N THR A 249 44.92 59.69 -21.04
CA THR A 249 46.02 60.53 -21.58
C THR A 249 47.32 60.17 -20.88
#